data_AF-A0A3S9M8D1-F1
#
_entry.id   AF-A0A3S9M8D1-F1
#
_cell.length_a   1.000
_cell.length_b   1.000
_cell.length_c   1.000
_cell.angle_alpha   90.00
_cell.angle_beta   90.00
_cell.angle_gamma   90.00
#
_symmetry.space_group_name_H-M   'P 1'
#
loop_
_entity.id
_entity.type
_entity.pdbx_description
1 polymer ?
#
loop_
_entity_poly.entity_id
_entity_poly.type
_entity_poly.pdbx_seq_one_letter_code
_entity_poly.pdbx_strand_id
1 'polypeptide(L)'
;MASGVSDRFSYVLTHTAVIRHTGDGRTLTKSSANERASGLDRLADRPSEEAVSCDHCAARLRVTLRSAAEVERRRRPYRPLWKVSALLTVLSGWGLVEVVRGGDGLGGGEFLAMAGSAAATVLFGWGTLWSLLLTRSFDTPEIARTDGPEPRGVRHGWGSRRGGRRSVRPE
;
A
#
# COMPACT_ATOMS: atom_id res chain seq x y z
N MET A 1 17.35 -8.73 26.93
CA MET A 1 17.77 -8.07 25.67
C MET A 1 16.68 -7.11 25.24
N ALA A 2 16.97 -5.81 25.24
CA ALA A 2 16.00 -4.78 24.91
C ALA A 2 15.65 -4.85 23.42
N SER A 3 14.45 -5.33 23.08
CA SER A 3 13.96 -5.25 21.70
C SER A 3 13.66 -3.78 21.42
N GLY A 4 14.58 -3.09 20.73
CA GLY A 4 14.38 -1.69 20.33
C GLY A 4 13.14 -1.57 19.47
N VAL A 5 12.13 -0.88 19.98
CA VAL A 5 10.96 -0.46 19.19
C VAL A 5 11.47 0.50 18.11
N SER A 6 11.18 0.21 16.85
CA SER A 6 11.63 0.98 15.69
C SER A 6 10.61 2.03 15.29
N ASP A 7 9.32 1.66 15.28
CA ASP A 7 8.21 2.58 15.03
C ASP A 7 6.91 2.08 15.69
N ARG A 8 5.87 2.92 15.67
CA ARG A 8 4.53 2.55 16.14
C ARG A 8 3.53 2.70 15.00
N PHE A 9 2.72 1.68 14.81
CA PHE A 9 1.74 1.59 13.75
C PHE A 9 0.31 1.69 14.32
N SER A 10 -0.44 2.71 13.91
CA SER A 10 -1.84 2.91 14.34
C SER A 10 -2.82 2.48 13.26
N TYR A 11 -3.82 1.69 13.66
CA TYR A 11 -4.84 1.17 12.75
C TYR A 11 -6.24 1.21 13.36
N VAL A 12 -7.23 1.17 12.48
CA VAL A 12 -8.63 1.01 12.85
C VAL A 12 -9.18 -0.20 12.10
N LEU A 13 -9.87 -1.07 12.82
CA LEU A 13 -10.57 -2.19 12.22
C LEU A 13 -11.88 -1.70 11.58
N THR A 14 -12.11 -2.05 10.32
CA THR A 14 -13.36 -1.77 9.62
C THR A 14 -14.18 -3.04 9.44
N HIS A 15 -15.44 -3.01 9.87
CA HIS A 15 -16.43 -4.04 9.62
C HIS A 15 -17.34 -3.58 8.48
N THR A 16 -17.35 -4.35 7.39
CA THR A 16 -18.17 -4.08 6.20
C THR A 16 -19.18 -5.21 6.01
N ALA A 17 -20.47 -4.89 6.09
CA ALA A 17 -21.55 -5.81 5.80
C ALA A 17 -22.20 -5.47 4.44
N VAL A 18 -22.33 -6.48 3.58
CA VAL A 18 -22.99 -6.43 2.28
C VAL A 18 -24.35 -7.10 2.44
N ILE A 19 -25.40 -6.28 2.42
CA ILE A 19 -26.79 -6.67 2.58
C ILE A 19 -27.39 -6.75 1.19
N ARG A 20 -27.85 -7.94 0.78
CA ARG A 20 -28.61 -8.12 -0.48
C ARG A 20 -30.09 -8.07 -0.17
N HIS A 21 -30.83 -7.15 -0.79
CA HIS A 21 -32.28 -7.15 -0.72
C HIS A 21 -32.86 -8.13 -1.74
N THR A 22 -33.68 -9.06 -1.26
CA THR A 22 -34.49 -9.97 -2.09
C THR A 22 -35.70 -9.22 -2.63
N GLY A 23 -35.56 -8.55 -3.78
CA GLY A 23 -36.67 -7.83 -4.42
C GLY A 23 -36.21 -6.93 -5.56
N ASP A 24 -35.29 -6.00 -5.27
CA ASP A 24 -34.93 -4.93 -6.22
C ASP A 24 -33.56 -5.11 -6.88
N GLY A 25 -32.86 -6.21 -6.61
CA GLY A 25 -31.49 -6.46 -7.08
C GLY A 25 -30.43 -5.50 -6.51
N ARG A 26 -30.82 -4.59 -5.60
CA ARG A 26 -29.92 -3.62 -4.97
C ARG A 26 -29.10 -4.26 -3.86
N THR A 27 -27.79 -4.06 -3.90
CA THR A 27 -26.85 -4.42 -2.84
C THR A 27 -26.51 -3.18 -2.03
N LEU A 28 -26.68 -3.24 -0.71
CA LEU A 28 -26.28 -2.17 0.20
C LEU A 28 -25.03 -2.60 0.95
N THR A 29 -24.03 -1.72 0.98
CA THR A 29 -22.79 -1.95 1.73
C THR A 29 -22.75 -0.98 2.90
N LYS A 30 -22.72 -1.51 4.13
CA LYS A 30 -22.57 -0.72 5.36
C LYS A 30 -21.18 -0.97 5.94
N SER A 31 -20.37 0.07 6.02
CA SER A 31 -19.08 0.03 6.71
C SER A 31 -19.18 0.74 8.06
N SER A 32 -18.48 0.18 9.03
CA SER A 32 -18.40 0.68 10.39
C SER A 32 -17.00 0.38 10.91
N ALA A 33 -16.50 1.19 11.84
CA ALA A 33 -15.12 1.09 12.29
C ALA A 33 -15.08 1.06 13.81
N ASN A 34 -14.14 0.31 14.39
CA ASN A 34 -13.97 0.29 15.83
C ASN A 34 -13.76 1.71 16.37
N GLU A 35 -14.31 1.99 17.55
CA GLU A 35 -14.34 3.35 18.11
C GLU A 35 -12.92 3.87 18.42
N ARG A 36 -12.02 2.95 18.81
CA ARG A 36 -10.64 3.27 19.17
C ARG A 36 -9.68 2.74 18.12
N ALA A 37 -8.68 3.56 17.82
CA ALA A 37 -7.54 3.11 17.04
C ALA A 37 -6.65 2.23 17.93
N SER A 38 -6.34 1.04 17.45
CA SER A 38 -5.36 0.15 18.06
C SER A 38 -3.95 0.52 17.56
N GLY A 39 -2.93 0.10 18.30
CA GLY A 39 -1.55 0.45 18.01
C GLY A 39 -0.63 -0.75 18.22
N LEU A 40 0.17 -1.06 17.20
CA LEU A 40 1.13 -2.15 17.22
C LEU A 40 2.55 -1.60 17.05
N ASP A 41 3.45 -1.96 17.95
CA ASP A 41 4.84 -1.51 17.89
C ASP A 41 5.62 -2.36 16.88
N ARG A 42 6.28 -1.73 15.92
CA ARG A 42 7.22 -2.43 15.04
C ARG A 42 8.54 -2.59 15.75
N LEU A 43 8.97 -3.83 15.86
CA LEU A 43 10.22 -4.20 16.50
C LEU A 43 11.31 -4.34 15.43
N ALA A 44 12.56 -4.11 15.84
CA ALA A 44 13.71 -4.17 14.93
C ALA A 44 13.82 -5.54 14.25
N ASP A 45 13.87 -6.62 15.04
CA ASP A 45 14.29 -7.94 14.55
C ASP A 45 13.19 -9.01 14.57
N ARG A 46 12.06 -8.78 15.25
CA ARG A 46 10.98 -9.76 15.41
C ARG A 46 9.62 -9.21 14.98
N PRO A 47 8.72 -10.04 14.43
CA PRO A 47 7.36 -9.61 14.16
C PRO A 47 6.65 -9.26 15.46
N SER A 48 5.69 -8.34 15.38
CA SER A 48 4.77 -8.02 16.47
C SER A 48 3.36 -8.46 16.12
N GLU A 49 2.61 -8.87 17.13
CA GLU A 49 1.30 -9.45 16.95
C GLU A 49 0.37 -8.98 18.06
N GLU A 50 -0.89 -8.75 17.72
CA GLU A 50 -1.93 -8.33 18.66
C GLU A 50 -3.27 -8.97 18.27
N ALA A 51 -4.02 -9.41 19.27
CA ALA A 51 -5.37 -9.91 19.10
C ALA A 51 -6.37 -8.77 19.35
N VAL A 52 -7.25 -8.52 18.39
CA VAL A 52 -8.27 -7.47 18.46
C VAL A 52 -9.64 -8.06 18.16
N SER A 53 -10.65 -7.60 18.89
CA SER A 53 -12.05 -7.94 18.62
C SER A 53 -12.74 -6.84 17.79
N CYS A 54 -13.61 -7.24 16.88
CA CYS A 54 -14.51 -6.34 16.19
C CYS A 54 -15.64 -5.88 17.14
N ASP A 55 -15.84 -4.57 17.30
CA ASP A 55 -16.85 -4.02 18.22
C ASP A 55 -18.29 -4.36 17.78
N HIS A 56 -18.49 -4.63 16.49
CA HIS A 56 -19.82 -4.87 15.90
C HIS A 56 -20.26 -6.33 15.90
N CYS A 57 -19.33 -7.28 15.82
CA CYS A 57 -19.67 -8.70 15.71
C CYS A 57 -18.86 -9.62 16.63
N ALA A 58 -18.05 -9.04 17.53
CA ALA A 58 -17.18 -9.74 18.46
C ALA A 58 -16.16 -10.72 17.82
N ALA A 59 -15.99 -10.69 16.49
CA ALA A 59 -15.03 -11.54 15.80
C ALA A 59 -13.61 -11.22 16.26
N ARG A 60 -12.83 -12.24 16.62
CA ARG A 60 -11.43 -12.11 16.99
C ARG A 60 -10.55 -12.18 15.74
N LEU A 61 -9.67 -11.20 15.65
CA LEU A 61 -8.75 -10.98 14.55
C LEU A 61 -7.34 -10.89 15.12
N ARG A 62 -6.40 -11.56 14.47
CA ARG A 62 -4.98 -11.47 14.76
C ARG A 62 -4.36 -10.53 13.74
N VAL A 63 -3.80 -9.43 14.24
CA VAL A 63 -3.07 -8.44 13.43
C VAL A 63 -1.59 -8.70 13.64
N THR A 64 -0.87 -8.94 12.55
CA THR A 64 0.56 -9.20 12.57
C THR A 64 1.30 -8.14 11.76
N LEU A 65 2.38 -7.61 12.34
CA LEU A 65 3.24 -6.62 11.71
C LEU A 65 4.65 -7.18 11.60
N ARG A 66 5.20 -7.13 10.39
CA ARG A 66 6.57 -7.60 10.13
C ARG A 66 7.60 -6.70 10.83
N SER A 67 8.71 -7.30 11.22
CA SER A 67 9.85 -6.58 11.81
C SER A 67 10.44 -5.57 10.82
N ALA A 68 11.11 -4.53 11.34
CA ALA A 68 11.78 -3.54 10.51
C ALA A 68 12.86 -4.19 9.63
N ALA A 69 13.62 -5.14 10.18
CA ALA A 69 14.65 -5.87 9.44
C ALA A 69 14.08 -6.72 8.28
N GLU A 70 12.90 -7.33 8.47
CA GLU A 70 12.22 -8.09 7.42
C GLU A 70 11.67 -7.16 6.32
N VAL A 71 11.07 -6.03 6.72
CA VAL A 71 10.58 -5.01 5.78
C VAL A 71 11.73 -4.45 4.94
N GLU A 72 12.87 -4.08 5.54
CA GLU A 72 14.02 -3.56 4.79
C GLU A 72 14.61 -4.62 3.86
N ARG A 73 14.71 -5.89 4.30
CA ARG A 73 15.16 -6.99 3.43
C ARG A 73 14.30 -7.12 2.18
N ARG A 74 12.97 -7.01 2.30
CA ARG A 74 12.04 -7.07 1.17
C ARG A 74 12.08 -5.81 0.29
N ARG A 75 12.33 -4.64 0.88
CA ARG A 75 12.44 -3.36 0.14
C ARG A 75 13.73 -3.23 -0.65
N ARG A 76 14.83 -3.81 -0.15
CA ARG A 76 16.18 -3.69 -0.72
C ARG A 76 16.24 -3.83 -2.25
N PRO A 77 15.63 -4.84 -2.90
CA PRO A 77 15.67 -4.96 -4.35
C PRO A 77 14.89 -3.85 -5.10
N TYR A 78 13.79 -3.35 -4.53
CA TYR A 78 12.91 -2.37 -5.20
C TYR A 78 13.32 -0.91 -4.96
N ARG A 79 14.05 -0.64 -3.87
CA ARG A 79 14.51 0.71 -3.51
C ARG A 79 15.41 1.38 -4.57
N PRO A 80 16.35 0.71 -5.25
CA PRO A 80 17.07 1.31 -6.36
C PRO A 80 16.23 1.36 -7.64
N LEU A 81 15.39 0.35 -7.88
CA LEU A 81 14.61 0.22 -9.11
C LEU A 81 13.70 1.42 -9.35
N TRP A 82 12.95 1.89 -8.35
CA TRP A 82 12.07 3.05 -8.57
C TRP A 82 12.85 4.33 -8.89
N LYS A 83 14.05 4.52 -8.35
CA LYS A 83 14.88 5.70 -8.64
C LYS A 83 15.39 5.69 -10.08
N VAL A 84 15.89 4.54 -10.51
CA VAL A 84 16.39 4.34 -11.88
C VAL A 84 15.24 4.46 -12.87
N SER A 85 14.12 3.77 -12.63
CA SER A 85 12.93 3.86 -13.47
C SER A 85 12.35 5.28 -13.50
N ALA A 86 12.32 6.00 -12.38
CA ALA A 86 11.87 7.39 -12.36
C ALA A 86 12.76 8.30 -13.23
N LEU A 87 14.08 8.15 -13.11
CA LEU A 87 15.03 8.91 -13.93
C LEU A 87 14.84 8.60 -15.42
N LEU A 88 14.73 7.32 -15.79
CA LEU A 88 14.49 6.91 -17.16
C LEU A 88 13.15 7.41 -17.70
N THR A 89 12.12 7.47 -16.86
CA THR A 89 10.82 8.06 -17.22
C THR A 89 10.96 9.54 -17.54
N VAL A 90 11.69 10.30 -16.71
CA VAL A 90 11.93 11.74 -16.91
C VAL A 90 12.74 11.98 -18.20
N LEU A 91 13.80 11.21 -18.41
CA LEU A 91 14.63 11.33 -19.62
C LEU A 91 13.84 10.96 -20.89
N SER A 92 13.05 9.88 -20.84
CA SER A 92 12.21 9.47 -21.98
C SER A 92 11.11 10.49 -22.28
N GLY A 93 10.48 11.04 -21.24
CA GLY A 93 9.48 12.10 -21.38
C GLY A 93 10.08 13.40 -21.92
N TRP A 94 11.30 13.76 -21.49
CA TRP A 94 12.03 14.89 -22.06
C TRP A 94 12.32 14.70 -23.54
N GLY A 95 12.85 13.52 -23.93
CA GLY A 95 13.08 13.19 -25.34
C GLY A 95 11.82 13.25 -26.19
N LEU A 96 10.68 12.79 -25.65
CA LEU A 96 9.37 12.92 -26.32
C LEU A 96 9.00 14.39 -26.57
N VAL A 97 9.21 15.25 -25.57
CA VAL A 97 8.91 16.69 -25.69
C VAL A 97 9.80 17.37 -26.73
N GLU A 98 11.08 17.01 -26.81
CA GLU A 98 11.99 17.51 -27.84
C GLU A 98 11.56 17.07 -29.26
N VAL A 99 11.17 15.80 -29.43
CA VAL A 99 10.65 15.29 -30.72
C VAL A 99 9.39 16.04 -31.15
N VAL A 100 8.49 16.37 -30.20
CA VAL A 100 7.27 17.13 -30.49
C VAL A 100 7.55 18.60 -30.82
N ARG A 101 8.57 19.22 -30.20
CA ARG A 101 8.91 20.63 -30.42
C ARG A 101 9.74 20.88 -31.68
N GLY A 102 10.54 19.91 -32.11
CA GLY A 102 11.43 20.03 -33.28
C GLY A 102 10.85 19.52 -34.60
N GLY A 103 9.65 18.93 -34.59
CA GLY A 103 9.06 18.30 -35.78
C GLY A 103 8.29 19.28 -36.66
N ASP A 104 8.95 19.81 -37.70
CA ASP A 104 8.30 20.61 -38.76
C ASP A 104 7.70 19.75 -39.90
N GLY A 105 7.71 18.41 -39.77
CA GLY A 105 7.03 17.51 -40.72
C GLY A 105 7.30 16.03 -40.45
N LEU A 106 6.26 15.27 -40.11
CA LEU A 106 6.31 13.86 -39.72
C LEU A 106 6.85 12.93 -40.83
N GLY A 107 8.17 12.81 -40.93
CA GLY A 107 8.82 11.70 -41.62
C GLY A 107 8.71 10.40 -40.82
N GLY A 108 8.85 9.24 -41.49
CA GLY A 108 8.74 7.92 -40.84
C GLY A 108 9.72 7.71 -39.67
N GLY A 109 10.88 8.37 -39.67
CA GLY A 109 11.86 8.31 -38.58
C GLY A 109 11.42 9.04 -37.31
N GLU A 110 10.79 10.20 -37.44
CA GLU A 110 10.29 11.00 -36.32
C GLU A 110 9.11 10.32 -35.63
N PHE A 111 8.23 9.68 -36.42
CA PHE A 111 7.13 8.88 -35.89
C PHE A 111 7.62 7.69 -35.06
N LEU A 112 8.65 6.97 -35.52
CA LEU A 112 9.26 5.87 -34.76
C LEU A 112 9.93 6.35 -33.47
N ALA A 113 10.61 7.51 -33.51
CA ALA A 113 11.22 8.11 -32.32
C ALA A 113 10.18 8.55 -31.29
N MET A 114 9.07 9.13 -31.74
CA MET A 114 7.93 9.50 -30.89
C MET A 114 7.28 8.27 -30.26
N ALA A 115 7.00 7.23 -31.06
CA ALA A 115 6.42 5.98 -30.56
C ALA A 115 7.35 5.27 -29.55
N GLY A 116 8.66 5.23 -29.83
CA GLY A 116 9.67 4.63 -28.94
C GLY A 116 9.79 5.37 -27.62
N SER A 117 9.86 6.70 -27.64
CA SER A 117 9.94 7.52 -26.43
C SER A 117 8.65 7.47 -25.60
N ALA A 118 7.48 7.45 -26.24
CA ALA A 118 6.20 7.25 -25.56
C ALA A 118 6.13 5.87 -24.88
N ALA A 119 6.48 4.79 -25.60
CA ALA A 119 6.49 3.43 -25.06
C ALA A 119 7.48 3.29 -23.89
N ALA A 120 8.69 3.82 -24.03
CA ALA A 120 9.69 3.85 -22.97
C ALA A 120 9.18 4.59 -21.73
N THR A 121 8.57 5.76 -21.91
CA THR A 121 8.00 6.55 -20.81
C THR A 121 6.93 5.77 -20.05
N VAL A 122 6.02 5.10 -20.76
CA VAL A 122 4.97 4.28 -20.13
C VAL A 122 5.56 3.09 -19.37
N LEU A 123 6.52 2.37 -19.97
CA LEU A 123 7.15 1.21 -19.36
C LEU A 123 7.91 1.59 -18.07
N PHE A 124 8.72 2.64 -18.13
CA PHE A 124 9.48 3.10 -16.95
C PHE A 124 8.57 3.71 -15.89
N GLY A 125 7.52 4.43 -16.29
CA GLY A 125 6.50 4.95 -15.38
C GLY A 125 5.77 3.82 -14.65
N TRP A 126 5.36 2.79 -15.37
CA TRP A 126 4.72 1.60 -14.82
C TRP A 126 5.64 0.85 -13.83
N GLY A 127 6.91 0.65 -14.19
CA GLY A 127 7.90 0.02 -13.30
C GLY A 127 8.15 0.81 -12.01
N THR A 128 8.14 2.14 -12.12
CA THR A 128 8.23 3.05 -10.96
C THR A 128 7.03 2.88 -10.04
N LEU A 129 5.82 2.91 -10.61
CA LEU A 129 4.58 2.74 -9.86
C LEU A 129 4.53 1.38 -9.15
N TRP A 130 4.87 0.30 -9.84
CA TRP A 130 4.91 -1.04 -9.24
C TRP A 130 5.91 -1.14 -8.09
N SER A 131 7.10 -0.59 -8.26
CA SER A 131 8.12 -0.58 -7.22
C SER A 131 7.68 0.20 -5.98
N LEU A 132 6.97 1.32 -6.17
CA LEU A 132 6.36 2.09 -5.08
C LEU A 132 5.21 1.34 -4.40
N LEU A 133 4.36 0.66 -5.16
CA LEU A 133 3.28 -0.15 -4.62
C LEU A 133 3.81 -1.32 -3.77
N LEU A 134 4.84 -2.02 -4.26
CA LEU A 134 5.47 -3.13 -3.54
C LEU A 134 6.17 -2.66 -2.26
N THR A 135 6.91 -1.56 -2.33
CA THR A 135 7.55 -1.01 -1.13
C THR A 135 6.52 -0.62 -0.07
N ARG A 136 5.38 -0.04 -0.48
CA ARG A 136 4.27 0.31 0.41
C ARG A 136 3.52 -0.91 0.98
N SER A 137 3.33 -1.97 0.19
CA SER A 137 2.63 -3.18 0.65
C SER A 137 3.44 -3.95 1.70
N PHE A 138 4.76 -3.80 1.76
CA PHE A 138 5.54 -4.42 2.84
C PHE A 138 5.31 -3.78 4.21
N ASP A 139 4.86 -2.52 4.26
CA ASP A 139 4.55 -1.83 5.51
C ASP A 139 3.17 -2.20 6.06
N THR A 140 2.32 -2.86 5.26
CA THR A 140 0.96 -3.16 5.66
C THR A 140 0.91 -4.35 6.63
N PRO A 141 0.17 -4.24 7.73
CA PRO A 141 -0.11 -5.37 8.61
C PRO A 141 -0.88 -6.44 7.85
N GLU A 142 -0.65 -7.68 8.25
CA GLU A 142 -1.41 -8.83 7.82
C GLU A 142 -2.48 -9.13 8.89
N ILE A 143 -3.70 -9.46 8.44
CA ILE A 143 -4.82 -9.71 9.34
C ILE A 143 -5.39 -11.09 9.02
N ALA A 144 -5.43 -11.93 10.04
CA ALA A 144 -6.02 -13.26 9.97
C ALA A 144 -7.15 -13.36 11.00
N ARG A 145 -8.28 -13.94 10.60
CA ARG A 145 -9.37 -14.23 11.53
C ARG A 145 -9.07 -15.51 12.29
N THR A 146 -9.20 -15.47 13.61
CA THR A 146 -8.92 -16.64 14.47
C THR A 146 -10.12 -17.56 14.59
N ASP A 147 -11.33 -17.01 14.50
CA ASP A 147 -12.58 -17.74 14.80
C ASP A 147 -13.19 -18.41 13.55
N GLY A 148 -12.38 -18.67 12.52
CA GLY A 148 -12.81 -19.29 11.26
C GLY A 148 -13.04 -18.31 10.11
N PRO A 149 -13.58 -18.78 8.97
CA PRO A 149 -13.75 -17.97 7.76
C PRO A 149 -14.80 -16.86 7.95
N GLU A 150 -14.73 -15.83 7.09
CA GLU A 150 -15.71 -14.75 7.13
C GLU A 150 -17.12 -15.24 6.77
N PRO A 151 -18.16 -14.84 7.52
CA PRO A 151 -19.53 -15.09 7.13
C PRO A 151 -19.80 -14.46 5.77
N ARG A 152 -20.65 -15.10 4.95
CA ARG A 152 -21.04 -14.55 3.65
C ARG A 152 -21.60 -13.13 3.82
N GLY A 153 -21.04 -12.20 3.06
CA GLY A 153 -21.45 -10.79 3.08
C GLY A 153 -20.80 -9.96 4.19
N VAL A 154 -19.96 -10.51 5.05
CA VAL A 154 -19.18 -9.73 6.03
C VAL A 154 -17.71 -9.73 5.62
N ARG A 155 -17.08 -8.55 5.67
CA ARG A 155 -15.65 -8.38 5.46
C ARG A 155 -15.04 -7.50 6.53
N HIS A 156 -13.90 -7.92 7.07
CA HIS A 156 -13.09 -7.11 7.96
C HIS A 156 -11.91 -6.54 7.19
N GLY A 157 -11.76 -5.22 7.27
CA GLY A 157 -10.61 -4.50 6.74
C GLY A 157 -9.88 -3.77 7.83
N TRP A 158 -8.82 -3.08 7.44
CA TRP A 158 -8.12 -2.14 8.29
C TRP A 158 -7.79 -0.87 7.52
N GLY A 159 -7.67 0.23 8.24
CA GLY A 159 -7.16 1.48 7.72
C GLY A 159 -6.03 1.99 8.61
N SER A 160 -4.98 2.53 7.99
CA SER A 160 -4.04 3.38 8.74
C SER A 160 -4.77 4.66 9.11
N ARG A 161 -4.80 5.00 10.39
CA ARG A 161 -5.12 6.37 10.77
C ARG A 161 -3.85 7.16 10.47
N ARG A 162 -3.88 8.09 9.51
CA ARG A 162 -2.79 9.07 9.38
C ARG A 162 -2.81 9.94 10.64
N GLY A 163 -2.12 9.48 11.68
CA GLY A 163 -1.92 10.19 12.94
C GLY A 163 -0.56 10.88 12.92
N GLY A 164 -0.57 12.20 13.07
CA GLY A 164 0.61 13.05 13.03
C GLY A 164 1.63 12.73 14.13
N ARG A 165 2.83 13.27 13.90
CA ARG A 165 3.96 13.30 14.84
C ARG A 165 3.48 13.53 16.29
N ARG A 166 4.01 12.73 17.20
CA ARG A 166 4.72 13.24 18.37
C ARG A 166 5.74 12.20 18.81
N SER A 167 6.99 12.46 18.45
CA SER A 167 8.15 12.02 19.21
C SER A 167 8.01 12.57 20.62
N VAL A 168 7.60 11.74 21.56
CA VAL A 168 7.87 12.00 22.97
C VAL A 168 9.28 11.46 23.20
N ARG A 169 10.26 12.36 23.30
CA ARG A 169 11.55 12.04 23.91
C ARG A 169 11.31 11.88 25.41
N PRO A 170 11.81 10.81 26.05
CA PRO A 170 12.09 10.86 27.46
C PRO A 170 13.42 11.61 27.66
N GLU A 171 13.35 12.68 28.46
CA GLU A 171 14.25 13.03 29.58
C GLU A 171 14.04 14.50 29.95
#